data_AF-A0A397RXT9-F1
#
_entry.id   AF-A0A397RXT9-F1
#
_cell.length_a   1.000
_cell.length_b   1.000
_cell.length_c   1.000
_cell.angle_alpha   90.00
_cell.angle_beta   90.00
_cell.angle_gamma   90.00
#
_symmetry.space_group_name_H-M   'P 1'
#
loop_
_entity.id
_entity.type
_entity.pdbx_description
1 polymer ?
#
loop_
_entity_poly.entity_id
_entity_poly.type
_entity_poly.pdbx_seq_one_letter_code
_entity_poly.pdbx_strand_id
1 'polypeptide(L)'
;MRLKPIDIISAAIEIFIGLLIAFVFILIYFYSDFSNYDISVLWTFRVLYLMVLPGVGLLFIILAFVKLYKANKKYKEEEKEDSENEWFNDIIKILWGEIMNYEEMLDFVKKTLEETNGIKSSNPLHKFRNRFDHAKRVYEWCKIIHMDLECDVDVLYTAAIFHDVGRGISQENHAHIGAKIFLNYARGHNFNSDFTKKVYDLIDNHSDKSNITNPNSSNELVLLLEADLLDEEGALGIAWDLMALGAMDNVTYYDANDALRHAKHILKQDYMVTPRAKAIWEHKKKLVLEFTSDLTQDLFLEE
;
A
#
# COMPACT_ATOMS: atom_id res chain seq x y z
N MET A 1 -0.36 -32.28 -7.42
CA MET A 1 -1.06 -32.57 -6.12
C MET A 1 -0.29 -31.94 -4.95
N ARG A 2 -0.78 -30.84 -4.34
CA ARG A 2 -0.11 -30.05 -3.27
C ARG A 2 0.60 -30.92 -2.21
N LEU A 3 1.74 -30.42 -1.68
CA LEU A 3 2.41 -30.98 -0.49
C LEU A 3 1.35 -31.39 0.55
N LYS A 4 1.41 -32.64 1.03
CA LYS A 4 0.37 -33.12 1.95
C LYS A 4 0.36 -32.20 3.16
N PRO A 5 -0.81 -31.71 3.61
CA PRO A 5 -0.91 -30.81 4.76
C PRO A 5 -0.14 -31.31 5.99
N ILE A 6 -0.06 -32.63 6.16
CA ILE A 6 0.71 -33.32 7.20
C ILE A 6 2.21 -33.01 7.15
N ASP A 7 2.83 -32.93 5.97
CA ASP A 7 4.27 -32.70 5.84
C ASP A 7 4.62 -31.25 6.16
N ILE A 8 3.74 -30.31 5.79
CA ILE A 8 3.86 -28.87 6.11
C ILE A 8 3.66 -28.63 7.60
N ILE A 9 2.60 -29.21 8.19
CA ILE A 9 2.31 -29.10 9.62
C ILE A 9 3.45 -29.70 10.45
N SER A 10 4.00 -30.84 10.03
CA SER A 10 5.16 -31.46 10.69
C SER A 10 6.38 -30.54 10.66
N ALA A 11 6.68 -29.89 9.53
CA ALA A 11 7.82 -28.98 9.42
C ALA A 11 7.62 -27.70 10.25
N ALA A 12 6.40 -27.14 10.26
CA ALA A 12 6.06 -25.97 11.07
C ALA A 12 6.19 -26.26 12.57
N ILE A 13 5.75 -27.44 13.03
CA ILE A 13 5.91 -27.88 14.42
C ILE A 13 7.39 -28.02 14.79
N GLU A 14 8.21 -28.63 13.91
CA GLU A 14 9.65 -28.80 14.15
C GLU A 14 10.38 -27.44 14.25
N ILE A 15 10.04 -26.48 13.39
CA ILE A 15 10.59 -25.11 13.43
C ILE A 15 10.16 -24.39 14.72
N PHE A 16 8.87 -24.48 15.07
CA PHE A 16 8.34 -23.85 16.28
C PHE A 16 8.98 -24.42 17.55
N ILE A 17 9.14 -25.75 17.64
CA ILE A 17 9.85 -26.41 18.74
C ILE A 17 11.30 -25.92 18.80
N GLY A 18 11.99 -25.82 17.65
CA GLY A 18 13.36 -25.30 17.59
C GLY A 18 13.48 -23.86 18.12
N LEU A 19 12.57 -22.97 17.73
CA LEU A 19 12.53 -21.58 18.19
C LEU A 19 12.16 -21.47 19.67
N LEU A 20 11.20 -22.27 20.15
CA LEU A 20 10.79 -22.30 21.56
C LEU A 20 11.93 -22.80 22.46
N ILE A 21 12.63 -23.84 22.03
CA ILE A 21 13.82 -24.34 22.73
C ILE A 21 14.88 -23.23 22.81
N ALA A 22 15.19 -22.57 21.69
CA ALA A 22 16.15 -21.46 21.68
C ALA A 22 15.74 -20.32 22.63
N PHE A 23 14.45 -19.96 22.66
CA PHE A 23 13.91 -18.90 23.51
C PHE A 23 13.96 -19.26 25.01
N VAL A 24 13.56 -20.47 25.39
CA VAL A 24 13.63 -20.96 26.78
C VAL A 24 15.08 -20.95 27.27
N PHE A 25 16.02 -21.35 26.43
CA PHE A 25 17.43 -21.31 26.77
C PHE A 25 17.91 -19.87 26.96
N ILE A 26 17.59 -18.93 26.05
CA ILE A 26 17.89 -17.51 26.21
C ILE A 26 17.40 -16.99 27.57
N LEU A 27 16.17 -17.33 27.97
CA LEU A 27 15.65 -16.99 29.28
C LEU A 27 16.46 -17.60 30.43
N ILE A 28 16.82 -18.88 30.36
CA ILE A 28 17.69 -19.54 31.36
C ILE A 28 19.04 -18.81 31.45
N TYR A 29 19.65 -18.44 30.33
CA TYR A 29 20.93 -17.73 30.33
C TYR A 29 20.84 -16.35 31.01
N PHE A 30 19.77 -15.59 30.75
CA PHE A 30 19.60 -14.26 31.33
C PHE A 30 19.12 -14.28 32.80
N TYR A 31 18.43 -15.34 33.23
CA TYR A 31 17.84 -15.42 34.57
C TYR A 31 18.55 -16.36 35.55
N SER A 32 19.57 -17.10 35.11
CA SER A 32 20.37 -17.92 36.02
C SER A 32 21.38 -17.06 36.79
N ASP A 33 21.40 -17.18 38.12
CA ASP A 33 22.39 -16.50 38.96
C ASP A 33 23.71 -17.26 38.94
N PHE A 34 24.69 -16.68 38.26
CA PHE A 34 26.03 -17.24 38.06
C PHE A 34 27.07 -16.74 39.06
N SER A 35 26.66 -15.96 40.08
CA SER A 35 27.56 -15.29 41.03
C SER A 35 28.45 -16.22 41.86
N ASN A 36 28.09 -17.51 41.98
CA ASN A 36 28.80 -18.48 42.82
C ASN A 36 29.74 -19.44 42.06
N TYR A 37 29.97 -19.23 40.75
CA TYR A 37 30.80 -20.11 39.93
C TYR A 37 32.16 -19.49 39.56
N ASP A 38 33.21 -20.33 39.52
CA ASP A 38 34.55 -19.92 39.08
C ASP A 38 34.51 -19.43 37.62
N ILE A 39 35.24 -18.34 37.34
CA ILE A 39 35.31 -17.67 36.04
C ILE A 39 35.70 -18.64 34.91
N SER A 40 36.58 -19.61 35.20
CA SER A 40 36.99 -20.64 34.23
C SER A 40 35.84 -21.58 33.82
N VAL A 41 34.97 -21.94 34.78
CA VAL A 41 33.78 -22.76 34.53
C VAL A 41 32.74 -21.94 33.75
N LEU A 42 32.57 -20.66 34.08
CA LEU A 42 31.66 -19.76 33.38
C LEU A 42 32.06 -19.51 31.92
N TRP A 43 33.36 -19.40 31.64
CA TRP A 43 33.86 -19.27 30.26
C TRP A 43 33.61 -20.54 29.46
N THR A 44 33.91 -21.73 30.02
CA THR A 44 33.67 -23.00 29.34
C THR A 44 32.17 -23.21 29.05
N PHE A 45 31.30 -22.88 30.02
CA PHE A 45 29.86 -22.95 29.86
C PHE A 45 29.35 -21.95 28.81
N ARG A 46 29.83 -20.70 28.82
CA ARG A 46 29.50 -19.68 27.81
C ARG A 46 29.94 -20.08 26.41
N VAL A 47 31.12 -20.66 26.26
CA VAL A 47 31.65 -21.13 24.96
C VAL A 47 30.83 -22.32 24.45
N LEU A 48 30.55 -23.33 25.28
CA LEU A 48 29.64 -24.43 24.90
C LEU A 48 28.23 -23.91 24.58
N TYR A 49 27.73 -22.95 25.35
CA TYR A 49 26.40 -22.38 25.18
C TYR A 49 26.26 -21.57 23.88
N LEU A 50 27.28 -20.78 23.53
CA LEU A 50 27.32 -20.00 22.29
C LEU A 50 27.66 -20.85 21.04
N MET A 51 28.40 -21.95 21.18
CA MET A 51 28.81 -22.77 20.04
C MET A 51 27.86 -23.94 19.73
N VAL A 52 27.25 -24.56 20.75
CA VAL A 52 26.48 -25.82 20.56
C VAL A 52 24.99 -25.55 20.37
N LEU A 53 24.39 -24.58 21.08
CA LEU A 53 22.92 -24.40 21.12
C LEU A 53 22.33 -23.69 19.90
N PRO A 54 22.95 -22.64 19.32
CA PRO A 54 22.54 -22.14 18.00
C PRO A 54 22.67 -23.23 16.93
N GLY A 55 23.65 -24.13 17.09
CA GLY A 55 23.84 -25.28 16.22
C GLY A 55 22.69 -26.28 16.26
N VAL A 56 22.08 -26.53 17.43
CA VAL A 56 20.93 -27.45 17.56
C VAL A 56 19.67 -26.83 16.96
N GLY A 57 19.37 -25.56 17.27
CA GLY A 57 18.23 -24.86 16.65
C GLY A 57 18.37 -24.73 15.13
N LEU A 58 19.57 -24.39 14.66
CA LEU A 58 19.92 -24.36 13.24
C LEU A 58 19.84 -25.76 12.62
N LEU A 59 20.21 -26.83 13.33
CA LEU A 59 20.06 -28.21 12.86
C LEU A 59 18.60 -28.58 12.67
N PHE A 60 17.69 -28.23 13.58
CA PHE A 60 16.26 -28.46 13.40
C PHE A 60 15.68 -27.67 12.21
N ILE A 61 16.10 -26.42 12.04
CA ILE A 61 15.73 -25.61 10.87
C ILE A 61 16.26 -26.26 9.58
N ILE A 62 17.54 -26.65 9.54
CA ILE A 62 18.14 -27.34 8.39
C ILE A 62 17.43 -28.66 8.10
N LEU A 63 17.11 -29.46 9.13
CA LEU A 63 16.39 -30.72 8.96
C LEU A 63 14.98 -30.50 8.41
N ALA A 64 14.26 -29.48 8.88
CA ALA A 64 12.97 -29.08 8.34
C ALA A 64 13.09 -28.65 6.86
N PHE A 65 14.08 -27.81 6.53
CA PHE A 65 14.37 -27.41 5.15
C PHE A 65 14.75 -28.61 4.26
N VAL A 66 15.55 -29.56 4.75
CA VAL A 66 15.92 -30.79 4.01
C VAL A 66 14.70 -31.69 3.80
N LYS A 67 13.80 -31.79 4.79
CA LYS A 67 12.57 -32.59 4.69
C LYS A 67 11.60 -31.97 3.67
N LEU A 68 11.43 -30.64 3.71
CA LEU A 68 10.69 -29.88 2.71
C LEU A 68 11.31 -30.01 1.32
N TYR A 69 12.62 -29.89 1.19
CA TYR A 69 13.34 -30.05 -0.08
C TYR A 69 13.17 -31.46 -0.65
N LYS A 70 13.26 -32.51 0.17
CA LYS A 70 13.03 -33.90 -0.28
C LYS A 70 11.58 -34.15 -0.68
N ALA A 71 10.61 -33.61 0.07
CA ALA A 71 9.20 -33.67 -0.29
C ALA A 71 8.92 -32.95 -1.62
N ASN A 72 9.56 -31.79 -1.84
CA ASN A 72 9.47 -31.03 -3.09
C ASN A 72 10.19 -31.73 -4.26
N LYS A 73 11.34 -32.38 -4.04
CA LYS A 73 12.03 -33.16 -5.08
C LYS A 73 11.19 -34.35 -5.54
N LYS A 74 10.58 -35.08 -4.59
CA LYS A 74 9.65 -36.18 -4.90
C LYS A 74 8.42 -35.67 -5.68
N TYR A 75 7.95 -34.46 -5.38
CA TYR A 75 6.88 -33.80 -6.12
C TYR A 75 7.29 -33.42 -7.56
N LYS A 76 8.48 -32.85 -7.76
CA LYS A 76 9.01 -32.48 -9.08
C LYS A 76 9.29 -33.68 -10.01
N GLU A 77 9.61 -34.84 -9.44
CA GLU A 77 9.75 -36.08 -10.22
C GLU A 77 8.38 -36.59 -10.73
N GLU A 78 7.26 -36.09 -10.19
CA GLU A 78 5.89 -36.49 -10.53
C GLU A 78 5.12 -35.45 -11.40
N GLU A 79 5.51 -34.17 -11.49
CA GLU A 79 4.86 -33.15 -12.34
C GLU A 79 5.85 -32.11 -12.94
N LYS A 80 5.59 -31.69 -14.19
CA LYS A 80 6.44 -30.75 -14.97
C LYS A 80 6.54 -29.35 -14.34
N GLU A 81 7.80 -28.97 -14.12
CA GLU A 81 8.44 -27.66 -13.93
C GLU A 81 7.61 -26.39 -14.20
N ASP A 82 6.96 -25.86 -13.15
CA ASP A 82 6.64 -24.41 -13.00
C ASP A 82 6.42 -23.99 -11.52
N SER A 83 6.61 -24.91 -10.55
CA SER A 83 6.11 -24.75 -9.18
C SER A 83 7.06 -24.08 -8.19
N GLU A 84 8.29 -23.70 -8.56
CA GLU A 84 9.33 -23.32 -7.59
C GLU A 84 8.96 -22.13 -6.70
N ASN A 85 8.16 -21.19 -7.21
CA ASN A 85 7.82 -19.95 -6.51
C ASN A 85 6.52 -20.04 -5.70
N GLU A 86 5.54 -20.83 -6.12
CA GLU A 86 4.21 -20.86 -5.46
C GLU A 86 4.27 -21.44 -4.05
N TRP A 87 4.89 -22.62 -3.86
CA TRP A 87 4.91 -23.27 -2.54
C TRP A 87 5.75 -22.50 -1.51
N PHE A 88 6.81 -21.83 -1.95
CA PHE A 88 7.65 -20.99 -1.09
C PHE A 88 6.86 -19.75 -0.63
N ASN A 89 6.14 -19.11 -1.55
CA ASN A 89 5.26 -18.00 -1.23
C ASN A 89 4.11 -18.43 -0.31
N ASP A 90 3.54 -19.62 -0.49
CA ASP A 90 2.52 -20.17 0.40
C ASP A 90 3.05 -20.41 1.82
N ILE A 91 4.28 -20.92 1.97
CA ILE A 91 4.93 -21.09 3.28
C ILE A 91 5.24 -19.74 3.93
N ILE A 92 5.68 -18.75 3.17
CA ILE A 92 5.89 -17.39 3.70
C ILE A 92 4.57 -16.78 4.16
N LYS A 93 3.48 -16.89 3.39
CA LYS A 93 2.13 -16.47 3.81
C LYS A 93 1.66 -17.15 5.10
N ILE A 94 1.96 -18.45 5.25
CA ILE A 94 1.59 -19.20 6.45
C ILE A 94 2.44 -18.81 7.67
N LEU A 95 3.75 -18.60 7.48
CA LEU A 95 4.69 -18.34 8.57
C LEU A 95 4.71 -16.87 9.04
N TRP A 96 4.34 -15.92 8.16
CA TRP A 96 4.48 -14.48 8.42
C TRP A 96 3.14 -13.72 8.44
N GLY A 97 2.01 -14.44 8.36
CA GLY A 97 0.70 -13.84 8.10
C GLY A 97 0.53 -13.48 6.62
N GLU A 98 -0.72 -13.25 6.18
CA GLU A 98 -1.01 -12.70 4.86
C GLU A 98 -0.41 -11.29 4.76
N ILE A 99 0.87 -11.19 4.41
CA ILE A 99 1.49 -9.90 4.09
C ILE A 99 0.81 -9.41 2.81
N MET A 100 0.15 -8.26 2.90
CA MET A 100 -0.45 -7.58 1.76
C MET A 100 0.63 -7.28 0.72
N ASN A 101 0.44 -7.77 -0.51
CA ASN A 101 1.36 -7.52 -1.61
C ASN A 101 0.87 -6.33 -2.45
N TYR A 102 1.15 -5.12 -1.97
CA TYR A 102 0.74 -3.88 -2.64
C TYR A 102 1.37 -3.68 -4.03
N GLU A 103 2.57 -4.21 -4.25
CA GLU A 103 3.23 -4.14 -5.57
C GLU A 103 2.47 -4.97 -6.61
N GLU A 104 2.03 -6.19 -6.26
CA GLU A 104 1.20 -7.00 -7.15
C GLU A 104 -0.17 -6.36 -7.40
N MET A 105 -0.79 -5.75 -6.39
CA MET A 105 -2.02 -4.97 -6.57
C MET A 105 -1.83 -3.80 -7.54
N LEU A 106 -0.72 -3.06 -7.40
CA LEU A 106 -0.38 -1.96 -8.30
C LEU A 106 -0.17 -2.46 -9.72
N ASP A 107 0.54 -3.58 -9.91
CA ASP A 107 0.74 -4.20 -11.22
C ASP A 107 -0.60 -4.64 -11.85
N PHE A 108 -1.49 -5.25 -11.06
CA PHE A 108 -2.84 -5.62 -11.49
C PHE A 108 -3.65 -4.39 -11.94
N VAL A 109 -3.66 -3.31 -11.14
CA VAL A 109 -4.38 -2.08 -11.46
C VAL A 109 -3.80 -1.43 -12.73
N LYS A 110 -2.47 -1.36 -12.85
CA LYS A 110 -1.81 -0.83 -14.04
C LYS A 110 -2.24 -1.59 -15.29
N LYS A 111 -2.15 -2.91 -15.27
CA LYS A 111 -2.53 -3.76 -16.41
C LYS A 111 -4.01 -3.59 -16.76
N THR A 112 -4.88 -3.55 -15.76
CA THR A 112 -6.33 -3.33 -15.96
C THR A 112 -6.61 -1.99 -16.63
N LEU A 113 -5.92 -0.93 -16.21
CA LEU A 113 -6.04 0.39 -16.82
C LEU A 113 -5.46 0.43 -18.25
N GLU A 114 -4.40 -0.33 -18.55
CA GLU A 114 -3.86 -0.45 -19.91
C GLU A 114 -4.86 -1.15 -20.84
N GLU A 115 -5.41 -2.30 -20.42
CA GLU A 115 -6.36 -3.09 -21.19
C GLU A 115 -7.67 -2.35 -21.48
N THR A 116 -8.10 -1.49 -20.54
CA THR A 116 -9.32 -0.68 -20.67
C THR A 116 -9.08 0.70 -21.29
N ASN A 117 -7.85 1.01 -21.73
CA ASN A 117 -7.44 2.36 -22.16
C ASN A 117 -7.73 3.45 -21.10
N GLY A 118 -7.81 3.08 -19.83
CA GLY A 118 -8.08 3.94 -18.70
C GLY A 118 -6.86 4.66 -18.12
N ILE A 119 -5.63 4.33 -18.56
CA ILE A 119 -4.41 5.02 -18.08
C ILE A 119 -4.44 6.52 -18.40
N LYS A 120 -4.80 6.88 -19.63
CA LYS A 120 -4.76 8.27 -20.09
C LYS A 120 -6.07 8.97 -19.77
N SER A 121 -5.98 10.27 -19.51
CA SER A 121 -7.17 11.12 -19.44
C SER A 121 -7.95 11.10 -20.77
N SER A 122 -9.28 11.07 -20.68
CA SER A 122 -10.17 11.23 -21.83
C SER A 122 -10.21 12.68 -22.34
N ASN A 123 -9.85 13.66 -21.50
CA ASN A 123 -9.74 15.05 -21.91
C ASN A 123 -8.43 15.24 -22.73
N PRO A 124 -8.52 15.68 -24.00
CA PRO A 124 -7.38 15.82 -24.90
C PRO A 124 -6.37 16.88 -24.46
N LEU A 125 -6.74 17.81 -23.59
CA LEU A 125 -5.85 18.82 -23.01
C LEU A 125 -5.01 18.24 -21.86
N HIS A 126 -5.43 17.13 -21.27
CA HIS A 126 -4.79 16.55 -20.09
C HIS A 126 -4.02 15.26 -20.42
N LYS A 127 -3.40 15.19 -21.61
CA LYS A 127 -2.63 14.00 -22.06
C LYS A 127 -1.48 13.61 -21.13
N PHE A 128 -1.00 14.55 -20.32
CA PHE A 128 0.03 14.34 -19.31
C PHE A 128 -0.48 13.58 -18.07
N ARG A 129 -1.80 13.56 -17.82
CA ARG A 129 -2.36 12.84 -16.68
C ARG A 129 -2.33 11.34 -16.92
N ASN A 130 -1.80 10.64 -15.93
CA ASN A 130 -1.73 9.20 -15.86
C ASN A 130 -2.46 8.74 -14.59
N ARG A 131 -3.52 7.95 -14.77
CA ARG A 131 -4.38 7.48 -13.69
C ARG A 131 -3.68 6.49 -12.76
N PHE A 132 -2.78 5.67 -13.30
CA PHE A 132 -1.99 4.77 -12.47
C PHE A 132 -1.03 5.56 -11.57
N ASP A 133 -0.38 6.60 -12.11
CA ASP A 133 0.51 7.45 -11.31
C ASP A 133 -0.28 8.22 -10.24
N HIS A 134 -1.51 8.65 -10.54
CA HIS A 134 -2.44 9.21 -9.56
C HIS A 134 -2.75 8.22 -8.44
N ALA A 135 -3.21 6.99 -8.75
CA ALA A 135 -3.49 5.97 -7.74
C ALA A 135 -2.27 5.67 -6.85
N LYS A 136 -1.06 5.62 -7.43
CA LYS A 136 0.18 5.47 -6.67
C LYS A 136 0.42 6.63 -5.70
N ARG A 137 0.25 7.88 -6.14
CA ARG A 137 0.45 9.04 -5.27
C ARG A 137 -0.64 9.13 -4.20
N VAL A 138 -1.89 8.77 -4.49
CA VAL A 138 -2.97 8.68 -3.49
C VAL A 138 -2.63 7.63 -2.42
N TYR A 139 -2.12 6.46 -2.81
CA TYR A 139 -1.61 5.47 -1.87
C TYR A 139 -0.49 6.03 -0.96
N GLU A 140 0.46 6.79 -1.52
CA GLU A 140 1.49 7.47 -0.73
C GLU A 140 0.92 8.58 0.17
N TRP A 141 -0.11 9.31 -0.27
CA TRP A 141 -0.81 10.28 0.58
C TRP A 141 -1.48 9.60 1.76
N CYS A 142 -2.17 8.46 1.55
CA CYS A 142 -2.77 7.67 2.63
C CYS A 142 -1.73 7.33 3.70
N LYS A 143 -0.53 6.86 3.29
CA LYS A 143 0.60 6.57 4.20
C LYS A 143 1.07 7.77 5.01
N ILE A 144 0.92 8.98 4.47
CA ILE A 144 1.30 10.22 5.16
C ILE A 144 0.22 10.63 6.16
N ILE A 145 -1.05 10.61 5.76
CA ILE A 145 -2.12 11.27 6.53
C ILE A 145 -2.76 10.38 7.61
N HIS A 146 -2.66 9.06 7.51
CA HIS A 146 -3.27 8.15 8.48
C HIS A 146 -2.60 8.16 9.88
N MET A 147 -1.40 8.74 10.02
CA MET A 147 -0.57 8.62 11.23
C MET A 147 -1.25 9.10 12.53
N ASP A 148 -2.22 10.00 12.42
CA ASP A 148 -2.91 10.61 13.56
C ASP A 148 -4.31 10.03 13.79
N LEU A 149 -4.67 8.95 13.08
CA LEU A 149 -6.00 8.35 13.12
C LEU A 149 -5.92 6.83 13.21
N GLU A 150 -6.69 6.22 14.12
CA GLU A 150 -6.84 4.77 14.15
C GLU A 150 -7.66 4.33 12.93
N CYS A 151 -7.05 3.52 12.07
CA CYS A 151 -7.69 2.98 10.88
C CYS A 151 -7.07 1.62 10.50
N ASP A 152 -7.84 0.83 9.77
CA ASP A 152 -7.38 -0.39 9.13
C ASP A 152 -6.54 -0.02 7.88
N VAL A 153 -5.22 0.07 8.07
CA VAL A 153 -4.30 0.56 7.02
C VAL A 153 -4.31 -0.30 5.77
N ASP A 154 -4.50 -1.61 5.92
CA ASP A 154 -4.54 -2.52 4.78
C ASP A 154 -5.79 -2.27 3.94
N VAL A 155 -6.94 -2.04 4.59
CA VAL A 155 -8.18 -1.64 3.92
C VAL A 155 -8.02 -0.31 3.19
N LEU A 156 -7.43 0.70 3.86
CA LEU A 156 -7.20 2.03 3.29
C LEU A 156 -6.29 1.98 2.06
N TYR A 157 -5.16 1.28 2.17
CA TYR A 157 -4.15 1.20 1.11
C TYR A 157 -4.64 0.43 -0.10
N THR A 158 -5.31 -0.71 0.12
CA THR A 158 -5.92 -1.45 -0.99
C THR A 158 -7.01 -0.62 -1.66
N ALA A 159 -7.86 0.08 -0.89
CA ALA A 159 -8.86 0.96 -1.49
C ALA A 159 -8.21 2.08 -2.32
N ALA A 160 -7.14 2.72 -1.83
CA ALA A 160 -6.41 3.75 -2.55
C ALA A 160 -5.83 3.26 -3.88
N ILE A 161 -5.28 2.05 -3.91
CA ILE A 161 -4.73 1.45 -5.14
C ILE A 161 -5.83 1.19 -6.18
N PHE A 162 -7.00 0.73 -5.74
CA PHE A 162 -8.08 0.30 -6.64
C PHE A 162 -9.13 1.38 -6.96
N HIS A 163 -9.20 2.49 -6.22
CA HIS A 163 -10.36 3.40 -6.24
C HIS A 163 -10.79 3.81 -7.66
N ASP A 164 -9.82 4.13 -8.51
CA ASP A 164 -10.04 4.66 -9.86
C ASP A 164 -9.91 3.63 -10.99
N VAL A 165 -9.74 2.34 -10.68
CA VAL A 165 -9.50 1.28 -11.68
C VAL A 165 -10.65 1.12 -12.67
N GLY A 166 -11.90 1.38 -12.24
CA GLY A 166 -13.10 1.27 -13.08
C GLY A 166 -13.25 2.37 -14.12
N ARG A 167 -12.41 3.41 -14.05
CA ARG A 167 -12.55 4.64 -14.82
C ARG A 167 -12.14 4.48 -16.30
N GLY A 168 -11.51 3.36 -16.67
CA GLY A 168 -11.33 2.96 -18.08
C GLY A 168 -12.61 2.42 -18.74
N ILE A 169 -13.59 1.99 -17.94
CA ILE A 169 -14.84 1.37 -18.44
C ILE A 169 -15.99 2.37 -18.45
N SER A 170 -16.14 3.17 -17.41
CA SER A 170 -17.17 4.22 -17.33
C SER A 170 -16.64 5.41 -16.54
N GLN A 171 -16.86 6.64 -17.00
CA GLN A 171 -16.57 7.83 -16.20
C GLN A 171 -17.60 8.05 -15.09
N GLU A 172 -18.89 7.82 -15.36
CA GLU A 172 -19.96 8.08 -14.39
C GLU A 172 -20.02 6.99 -13.31
N ASN A 173 -19.90 5.72 -13.70
CA ASN A 173 -20.04 4.58 -12.79
C ASN A 173 -18.68 3.98 -12.35
N HIS A 174 -17.58 4.75 -12.46
CA HIS A 174 -16.22 4.24 -12.21
C HIS A 174 -16.06 3.64 -10.81
N ALA A 175 -16.61 4.27 -9.78
CA ALA A 175 -16.55 3.80 -8.39
C ALA A 175 -17.15 2.40 -8.26
N HIS A 176 -18.39 2.23 -8.71
CA HIS A 176 -19.08 0.95 -8.64
C HIS A 176 -18.43 -0.16 -9.47
N ILE A 177 -17.92 0.19 -10.65
CA ILE A 177 -17.17 -0.74 -11.50
C ILE A 177 -15.83 -1.11 -10.86
N GLY A 178 -15.12 -0.15 -10.28
CA GLY A 178 -13.86 -0.36 -9.56
C GLY A 178 -14.04 -1.31 -8.39
N ALA A 179 -15.11 -1.13 -7.61
CA ALA A 179 -15.45 -2.01 -6.50
C ALA A 179 -15.70 -3.46 -6.99
N LYS A 180 -16.39 -3.63 -8.12
CA LYS A 180 -16.59 -4.95 -8.76
C LYS A 180 -15.29 -5.58 -9.28
N ILE A 181 -14.37 -4.77 -9.84
CA ILE A 181 -13.05 -5.23 -10.28
C ILE A 181 -12.27 -5.74 -9.06
N PHE A 182 -12.24 -4.97 -7.98
CA PHE A 182 -11.59 -5.38 -6.74
C PHE A 182 -12.22 -6.66 -6.16
N LEU A 183 -13.54 -6.79 -6.15
CA LEU A 183 -14.22 -8.00 -5.65
C LEU A 183 -13.76 -9.26 -6.40
N ASN A 184 -13.57 -9.17 -7.72
CA ASN A 184 -13.07 -10.29 -8.51
C ASN A 184 -11.59 -10.60 -8.20
N TYR A 185 -10.78 -9.56 -8.05
CA TYR A 185 -9.38 -9.69 -7.63
C TYR A 185 -9.28 -10.36 -6.25
N ALA A 186 -10.04 -9.89 -5.26
CA ALA A 186 -10.06 -10.41 -3.89
C ALA A 186 -10.46 -11.90 -3.84
N ARG A 187 -11.44 -12.31 -4.66
CA ARG A 187 -11.84 -13.73 -4.80
C ARG A 187 -10.72 -14.60 -5.36
N GLY A 188 -9.97 -14.10 -6.35
CA GLY A 188 -8.82 -14.79 -6.92
C GLY A 188 -7.67 -14.98 -5.91
N HIS A 189 -7.58 -14.07 -4.93
CA HIS A 189 -6.52 -14.06 -3.91
C HIS A 189 -6.94 -14.64 -2.55
N ASN A 190 -8.18 -15.15 -2.44
CA ASN A 190 -8.77 -15.71 -1.21
C ASN A 190 -8.79 -14.75 -0.01
N PHE A 191 -8.92 -13.45 -0.24
CA PHE A 191 -9.10 -12.50 0.86
C PHE A 191 -10.37 -12.79 1.66
N ASN A 192 -10.29 -12.59 2.97
CA ASN A 192 -11.43 -12.81 3.86
C ASN A 192 -12.60 -11.87 3.53
N SER A 193 -13.82 -12.29 3.91
CA SER A 193 -15.06 -11.58 3.55
C SER A 193 -15.14 -10.17 4.14
N ASP A 194 -14.63 -9.98 5.36
CA ASP A 194 -14.78 -8.74 6.10
C ASP A 194 -13.86 -7.65 5.52
N PHE A 195 -12.60 -8.00 5.25
CA PHE A 195 -11.65 -7.16 4.52
C PHE A 195 -12.21 -6.80 3.13
N THR A 196 -12.65 -7.81 2.38
CA THR A 196 -13.18 -7.62 1.03
C THR A 196 -14.37 -6.67 1.02
N LYS A 197 -15.29 -6.81 1.98
CA LYS A 197 -16.45 -5.94 2.10
C LYS A 197 -16.05 -4.50 2.41
N LYS A 198 -15.15 -4.28 3.39
CA LYS A 198 -14.70 -2.93 3.75
C LYS A 198 -14.05 -2.22 2.56
N VAL A 199 -13.11 -2.87 1.87
CA VAL A 199 -12.44 -2.27 0.70
C VAL A 199 -13.43 -2.01 -0.43
N TYR A 200 -14.35 -2.94 -0.69
CA TYR A 200 -15.41 -2.75 -1.67
C TYR A 200 -16.23 -1.49 -1.37
N ASP A 201 -16.68 -1.33 -0.13
CA ASP A 201 -17.53 -0.21 0.30
C ASP A 201 -16.77 1.12 0.16
N LEU A 202 -15.48 1.18 0.50
CA LEU A 202 -14.65 2.36 0.30
C LEU A 202 -14.55 2.76 -1.17
N ILE A 203 -14.25 1.79 -2.06
CA ILE A 203 -14.13 2.05 -3.50
C ILE A 203 -15.49 2.46 -4.09
N ASP A 204 -16.60 1.85 -3.66
CA ASP A 204 -17.93 2.18 -4.19
C ASP A 204 -18.37 3.61 -3.81
N ASN A 205 -17.88 4.13 -2.68
CA ASN A 205 -18.27 5.44 -2.12
C ASN A 205 -17.23 6.57 -2.32
N HIS A 206 -16.06 6.30 -2.93
CA HIS A 206 -14.96 7.29 -3.03
C HIS A 206 -15.27 8.51 -3.94
N SER A 207 -16.33 8.44 -4.75
CA SER A 207 -16.75 9.54 -5.63
C SER A 207 -17.66 10.56 -4.93
N ASP A 208 -18.27 10.18 -3.80
CA ASP A 208 -19.16 11.07 -3.03
C ASP A 208 -18.38 11.83 -1.95
N LYS A 209 -18.01 13.08 -2.28
CA LYS A 209 -17.26 13.97 -1.38
C LYS A 209 -18.05 14.42 -0.15
N SER A 210 -19.38 14.25 -0.13
CA SER A 210 -20.18 14.57 1.07
C SER A 210 -19.83 13.65 2.25
N ASN A 211 -19.25 12.47 1.97
CA ASN A 211 -18.78 11.55 3.00
C ASN A 211 -17.61 12.10 3.83
N ILE A 212 -16.88 13.10 3.37
CA ILE A 212 -15.78 13.69 4.16
C ILE A 212 -16.29 14.32 5.46
N THR A 213 -17.44 15.01 5.39
CA THR A 213 -18.04 15.71 6.54
C THR A 213 -19.17 14.93 7.20
N ASN A 214 -19.50 13.74 6.67
CA ASN A 214 -20.52 12.88 7.23
C ASN A 214 -19.99 12.18 8.50
N PRO A 215 -20.61 12.39 9.68
CA PRO A 215 -20.14 11.80 10.93
C PRO A 215 -20.26 10.27 10.99
N ASN A 216 -20.98 9.65 10.05
CA ASN A 216 -21.13 8.19 9.98
C ASN A 216 -20.10 7.54 9.03
N SER A 217 -19.27 8.32 8.34
CA SER A 217 -18.20 7.78 7.51
C SER A 217 -17.15 7.10 8.37
N SER A 218 -16.55 6.02 7.85
CA SER A 218 -15.38 5.42 8.50
C SER A 218 -14.17 6.34 8.33
N ASN A 219 -13.21 6.22 9.24
CA ASN A 219 -11.94 6.93 9.17
C ASN A 219 -11.21 6.64 7.85
N GLU A 220 -11.23 5.39 7.38
CA GLU A 220 -10.60 4.99 6.12
C GLU A 220 -11.24 5.66 4.90
N LEU A 221 -12.57 5.80 4.87
CA LEU A 221 -13.24 6.48 3.76
C LEU A 221 -12.89 7.98 3.76
N VAL A 222 -12.90 8.62 4.93
CA VAL A 222 -12.49 10.03 5.05
C VAL A 222 -11.04 10.20 4.57
N LEU A 223 -10.11 9.38 5.06
CA LEU A 223 -8.70 9.45 4.67
C LEU A 223 -8.51 9.19 3.16
N LEU A 224 -9.23 8.22 2.57
CA LEU A 224 -9.18 7.96 1.13
C LEU A 224 -9.60 9.20 0.32
N LEU A 225 -10.71 9.83 0.72
CA LEU A 225 -11.24 11.01 0.04
C LEU A 225 -10.32 12.23 0.18
N GLU A 226 -9.72 12.42 1.36
CA GLU A 226 -8.75 13.48 1.61
C GLU A 226 -7.45 13.25 0.83
N ALA A 227 -6.95 12.01 0.77
CA ALA A 227 -5.76 11.65 0.00
C ALA A 227 -5.95 11.86 -1.51
N ASP A 228 -7.12 11.49 -2.03
CA ASP A 228 -7.51 11.71 -3.44
C ASP A 228 -7.50 13.21 -3.79
N LEU A 229 -8.12 14.04 -2.95
CA LEU A 229 -8.11 15.50 -3.11
C LEU A 229 -6.70 16.10 -2.97
N LEU A 230 -5.90 15.62 -2.02
CA LEU A 230 -4.54 16.12 -1.80
C LEU A 230 -3.64 15.89 -3.00
N ASP A 231 -3.84 14.84 -3.80
CA ASP A 231 -2.97 14.53 -4.92
C ASP A 231 -2.98 15.59 -6.01
N GLU A 232 -4.15 16.09 -6.40
CA GLU A 232 -4.30 16.94 -7.58
C GLU A 232 -4.41 18.45 -7.27
N GLU A 233 -4.03 18.83 -6.04
CA GLU A 233 -4.16 20.19 -5.50
C GLU A 233 -2.81 20.80 -5.11
N GLY A 234 -2.76 22.12 -4.97
CA GLY A 234 -1.52 22.85 -4.66
C GLY A 234 -0.58 22.92 -5.87
N ALA A 235 0.70 22.55 -5.69
CA ALA A 235 1.70 22.61 -6.77
C ALA A 235 1.32 21.74 -7.99
N LEU A 236 0.72 20.57 -7.77
CA LEU A 236 0.23 19.73 -8.88
C LEU A 236 -0.98 20.34 -9.58
N GLY A 237 -1.85 21.06 -8.86
CA GLY A 237 -2.95 21.82 -9.45
C GLY A 237 -2.45 22.95 -10.36
N ILE A 238 -1.41 23.68 -9.95
CA ILE A 238 -0.74 24.69 -10.79
C ILE A 238 -0.13 24.02 -12.04
N ALA A 239 0.63 22.94 -11.85
CA ALA A 239 1.24 22.21 -12.95
C ALA A 239 0.18 21.71 -13.94
N TRP A 240 -0.96 21.22 -13.43
CA TRP A 240 -2.08 20.80 -14.26
C TRP A 240 -2.56 21.92 -15.17
N ASP A 241 -2.96 23.06 -14.60
CA ASP A 241 -3.52 24.17 -15.38
C ASP A 241 -2.54 24.69 -16.43
N LEU A 242 -1.26 24.85 -16.06
CA LEU A 242 -0.24 25.37 -16.97
C LEU A 242 0.13 24.36 -18.07
N MET A 243 0.20 23.06 -17.75
CA MET A 243 0.45 22.02 -18.76
C MET A 243 -0.76 21.87 -19.70
N ALA A 244 -1.98 22.01 -19.20
CA ALA A 244 -3.19 21.99 -20.01
C ALA A 244 -3.26 23.20 -20.96
N LEU A 245 -2.91 24.39 -20.46
CA LEU A 245 -2.78 25.60 -21.28
C LEU A 245 -1.70 25.44 -22.35
N GLY A 246 -0.51 24.97 -21.98
CA GLY A 246 0.60 24.76 -22.92
C GLY A 246 0.33 23.71 -24.01
N ALA A 247 -0.71 22.88 -23.86
CA ALA A 247 -1.16 21.95 -24.89
C ALA A 247 -2.09 22.57 -25.94
N MET A 248 -2.53 23.82 -25.75
CA MET A 248 -3.35 24.58 -26.70
C MET A 248 -2.47 25.37 -27.68
N ASP A 249 -3.02 25.67 -28.85
CA ASP A 249 -2.34 26.50 -29.85
C ASP A 249 -2.49 27.99 -29.53
N ASN A 250 -1.45 28.79 -29.82
CA ASN A 250 -1.43 30.25 -29.72
C ASN A 250 -1.68 30.83 -28.31
N VAL A 251 -1.20 30.16 -27.26
CA VAL A 251 -1.27 30.65 -25.87
C VAL A 251 -0.10 31.56 -25.52
N THR A 252 -0.34 32.48 -24.59
CA THR A 252 0.64 33.44 -24.06
C THR A 252 0.74 33.35 -22.54
N TYR A 253 1.70 34.06 -21.94
CA TYR A 253 1.79 34.13 -20.48
C TYR A 253 0.59 34.84 -19.83
N TYR A 254 -0.09 35.74 -20.54
CA TYR A 254 -1.29 36.42 -20.01
C TYR A 254 -2.46 35.44 -19.81
N ASP A 255 -2.56 34.42 -20.67
CA ASP A 255 -3.59 33.38 -20.56
C ASP A 255 -3.37 32.48 -19.32
N ALA A 256 -2.15 32.45 -18.76
CA ALA A 256 -1.83 31.63 -17.59
C ALA A 256 -2.63 32.05 -16.34
N ASN A 257 -2.84 33.35 -16.11
CA ASN A 257 -3.57 33.81 -14.94
C ASN A 257 -5.05 33.38 -14.96
N ASP A 258 -5.65 33.39 -16.17
CA ASP A 258 -7.02 32.95 -16.43
C ASP A 258 -7.16 31.42 -16.45
N ALA A 259 -6.09 30.71 -16.79
CA ALA A 259 -6.04 29.24 -16.84
C ALA A 259 -5.94 28.59 -15.47
N LEU A 260 -5.41 29.27 -14.45
CA LEU A 260 -5.22 28.77 -13.07
C LEU A 260 -6.52 28.53 -12.28
N ARG A 261 -7.63 28.18 -12.96
CA ARG A 261 -8.95 28.00 -12.35
C ARG A 261 -9.03 26.78 -11.46
N HIS A 262 -8.41 25.67 -11.87
CA HIS A 262 -8.36 24.45 -11.06
C HIS A 262 -7.52 24.72 -9.83
N ALA A 263 -6.30 25.25 -10.00
CA ALA A 263 -5.41 25.58 -8.90
C ALA A 263 -6.07 26.53 -7.89
N LYS A 264 -6.70 27.62 -8.35
CA LYS A 264 -7.38 28.60 -7.47
C LYS A 264 -8.63 28.02 -6.78
N HIS A 265 -9.15 26.86 -7.21
CA HIS A 265 -10.34 26.28 -6.61
C HIS A 265 -10.11 25.88 -5.14
N ILE A 266 -8.89 25.41 -4.82
CA ILE A 266 -8.48 25.05 -3.46
C ILE A 266 -8.71 26.18 -2.44
N LEU A 267 -8.55 27.44 -2.87
CA LEU A 267 -8.68 28.62 -2.01
C LEU A 267 -10.09 28.80 -1.46
N LYS A 268 -11.10 28.23 -2.13
CA LYS A 268 -12.52 28.32 -1.78
C LYS A 268 -13.04 27.09 -1.03
N GLN A 269 -12.18 26.08 -0.82
CA GLN A 269 -12.57 24.79 -0.26
C GLN A 269 -12.08 24.63 1.18
N ASP A 270 -12.93 24.01 2.02
CA ASP A 270 -12.58 23.59 3.38
C ASP A 270 -13.07 22.14 3.59
N TYR A 271 -12.56 21.23 2.77
CA TYR A 271 -12.96 19.82 2.82
C TYR A 271 -12.26 19.04 3.94
N MET A 272 -11.01 19.38 4.28
CA MET A 272 -10.20 18.54 5.17
C MET A 272 -10.69 18.60 6.62
N VAL A 273 -10.98 17.43 7.17
CA VAL A 273 -11.45 17.24 8.55
C VAL A 273 -10.38 16.61 9.43
N THR A 274 -9.46 15.79 8.89
CA THR A 274 -8.39 15.21 9.70
C THR A 274 -7.29 16.24 9.96
N PRO A 275 -6.70 16.27 11.17
CA PRO A 275 -5.73 17.30 11.55
C PRO A 275 -4.54 17.41 10.58
N ARG A 276 -4.03 16.26 10.13
CA ARG A 276 -2.87 16.19 9.25
C ARG A 276 -3.19 16.60 7.82
N ALA A 277 -4.28 16.10 7.25
CA ALA A 277 -4.71 16.52 5.92
C ALA A 277 -4.99 18.02 5.90
N LYS A 278 -5.62 18.56 6.94
CA LYS A 278 -5.89 20.00 7.09
C LYS A 278 -4.62 20.83 7.12
N ALA A 279 -3.59 20.42 7.87
CA ALA A 279 -2.31 21.14 7.89
C ALA A 279 -1.64 21.18 6.51
N ILE A 280 -1.64 20.05 5.78
CA ILE A 280 -1.08 19.96 4.43
C ILE A 280 -1.89 20.80 3.44
N TRP A 281 -3.22 20.79 3.56
CA TRP A 281 -4.12 21.54 2.72
C TRP A 281 -3.95 23.05 2.84
N GLU A 282 -3.83 23.57 4.07
CA GLU A 282 -3.57 24.99 4.30
C GLU A 282 -2.19 25.41 3.76
N HIS A 283 -1.18 24.54 3.83
CA HIS A 283 0.09 24.77 3.15
C HIS A 283 -0.06 24.84 1.63
N LYS A 284 -0.83 23.92 1.02
CA LYS A 284 -1.12 23.93 -0.42
C LYS A 284 -1.89 25.19 -0.85
N LYS A 285 -2.87 25.64 -0.07
CA LYS A 285 -3.59 26.90 -0.29
C LYS A 285 -2.65 28.09 -0.31
N LYS A 286 -1.79 28.19 0.71
CA LYS A 286 -0.81 29.28 0.80
C LYS A 286 0.09 29.31 -0.44
N LEU A 287 0.61 28.16 -0.86
CA LEU A 287 1.45 28.04 -2.06
C LEU A 287 0.71 28.51 -3.31
N VAL A 288 -0.55 28.13 -3.50
CA VAL A 288 -1.34 28.57 -4.66
C VAL A 288 -1.57 30.08 -4.61
N LEU A 289 -1.92 30.61 -3.45
CA LEU A 289 -2.15 32.05 -3.28
C LEU A 289 -0.89 32.85 -3.64
N GLU A 290 0.26 32.49 -3.06
CA GLU A 290 1.55 33.12 -3.33
C GLU A 290 1.91 33.04 -4.82
N PHE A 291 1.84 31.85 -5.42
CA PHE A 291 2.15 31.67 -6.84
C PHE A 291 1.26 32.53 -7.75
N THR A 292 -0.06 32.57 -7.48
CA THR A 292 -0.99 33.36 -8.31
C THR A 292 -0.80 34.86 -8.13
N SER A 293 -0.45 35.30 -6.92
CA SER A 293 -0.12 36.71 -6.63
C SER A 293 1.15 37.13 -7.37
N ASP A 294 2.22 36.35 -7.23
CA ASP A 294 3.50 36.62 -7.87
C ASP A 294 3.38 36.62 -9.40
N LEU A 295 2.64 35.66 -9.97
CA LEU A 295 2.38 35.65 -11.42
C LEU A 295 1.61 36.89 -11.89
N THR A 296 0.61 37.35 -11.12
CA THR A 296 -0.14 38.56 -11.44
C THR A 296 0.77 39.79 -11.43
N GLN A 297 1.66 39.87 -10.44
CA GLN A 297 2.65 40.94 -10.32
C GLN A 297 3.68 40.91 -11.47
N ASP A 298 4.23 39.75 -11.81
CA ASP A 298 5.22 39.60 -12.88
C ASP A 298 4.65 39.94 -14.27
N LEU A 299 3.34 39.74 -14.45
CA LEU A 299 2.61 40.11 -15.66
C LEU A 299 2.14 41.57 -15.64
N PHE A 300 2.39 42.32 -14.56
CA PHE A 300 1.93 43.69 -14.35
C PHE A 300 0.41 43.85 -14.58
N LEU A 301 -0.37 42.86 -14.12
CA LEU A 301 -1.84 42.91 -14.20
C LEU A 301 -2.41 43.68 -13.01
N GLU A 302 -3.43 44.49 -13.25
CA GLU A 302 -4.21 45.14 -12.19
C GLU A 302 -5.12 44.10 -11.51
N GLU A 303 -5.22 44.13 -10.17
CA GLU A 303 -6.10 43.24 -9.38
C GLU A 303 -7.60 43.48 -9.65
#